data_AF-A0A4V2GAC5-F1
#
_entry.id   AF-A0A4V2GAC5-F1
#
_cell.length_a   1.000
_cell.length_b   1.000
_cell.length_c   1.000
_cell.angle_alpha   90.00
_cell.angle_beta   90.00
_cell.angle_gamma   90.00
#
_symmetry.space_group_name_H-M   'P 1'
#
loop_
_entity.id
_entity.type
_entity.pdbx_description
1 polymer ?
#
loop_
_entity_poly.entity_id
_entity_poly.type
_entity_poly.pdbx_seq_one_letter_code
_entity_poly.pdbx_strand_id
1 'polypeptide(L)'
;MTPNGAAPNRRTLSRRTLSVLVAGSAVAAVIGGTVAVGLSAQASDVQSDSAQQAEPSQRPTPEQTPAATVIDEPTSYEATEAVAVDPLSPSYNPYTDPASPDYVTPEAKAAWYAKDAVVGTCMTDLGLGYVTAPWWTGGTGPQPTGLDYNQSIEWLIGYYGENYMQPTGVPEESGCSGLGILIDDGALAAPPVPVPADPVGLPTERETWLAFQELVRGCMTEKGFEYLYWEWWNPEYQTPFDPLATEPAPDPAQPEGLSEEQLAAWGLALGGDAGLGGEYRWEDAGCWGYAVHASGNDNMH
;
A
#
# COMPACT_ATOMS: atom_id res chain seq x y z
N MET A 1 61.72 37.50 -31.74
CA MET A 1 60.41 36.88 -31.49
C MET A 1 60.55 35.39 -31.71
N THR A 2 60.74 34.64 -30.62
CA THR A 2 60.78 33.18 -30.54
C THR A 2 60.54 32.85 -29.07
N PRO A 3 59.46 32.15 -28.69
CA PRO A 3 59.31 31.67 -27.33
C PRO A 3 59.82 30.22 -27.18
N ASN A 4 60.47 30.02 -26.05
CA ASN A 4 61.04 28.78 -25.54
C ASN A 4 59.96 27.72 -25.25
N GLY A 5 60.30 26.46 -25.55
CA GLY A 5 59.55 25.29 -25.10
C GLY A 5 59.85 24.96 -23.63
N ALA A 6 58.80 24.77 -22.85
CA ALA A 6 58.85 24.20 -21.51
C ALA A 6 58.02 22.90 -21.48
N ALA A 7 58.61 21.83 -20.96
CA ALA A 7 57.98 20.53 -20.76
C ALA A 7 56.98 20.55 -19.58
N PRO A 8 55.89 19.77 -19.62
CA PRO A 8 54.97 19.68 -18.50
C PRO A 8 55.48 18.75 -17.40
N ASN A 9 55.45 19.29 -16.18
CA ASN A 9 55.81 18.63 -14.92
C ASN A 9 54.64 17.71 -14.48
N ARG A 10 54.88 16.40 -14.39
CA ARG A 10 53.91 15.43 -13.84
C ARG A 10 53.78 15.65 -12.33
N ARG A 11 52.71 16.30 -11.89
CA ARG A 11 52.30 16.29 -10.49
C ARG A 11 51.53 15.01 -10.20
N THR A 12 52.11 14.18 -9.35
CA THR A 12 51.50 13.03 -8.69
C THR A 12 50.34 13.50 -7.81
N LEU A 13 49.11 13.12 -8.18
CA LEU A 13 47.94 13.25 -7.30
C LEU A 13 48.02 12.19 -6.20
N SER A 14 48.28 12.66 -4.98
CA SER A 14 48.13 11.89 -3.75
C SER A 14 46.65 11.59 -3.53
N ARG A 15 46.27 10.31 -3.60
CA ARG A 15 44.94 9.83 -3.16
C ARG A 15 44.86 10.01 -1.64
N ARG A 16 44.15 11.05 -1.19
CA ARG A 16 43.62 11.11 0.17
C ARG A 16 42.32 10.33 0.20
N THR A 17 42.38 9.15 0.80
CA THR A 17 41.24 8.34 1.19
C THR A 17 40.43 9.11 2.23
N LEU A 18 39.25 9.61 1.86
CA LEU A 18 38.24 10.04 2.83
C LEU A 18 37.43 8.81 3.21
N SER A 19 37.63 8.31 4.43
CA SER A 19 36.74 7.32 5.03
C SER A 19 35.48 8.04 5.50
N VAL A 20 34.36 7.81 4.82
CA VAL A 20 33.03 8.17 5.32
C VAL A 20 32.56 7.03 6.23
N LEU A 21 32.45 7.32 7.52
CA LEU A 21 31.78 6.46 8.49
C LEU A 21 30.27 6.62 8.28
N VAL A 22 29.65 5.63 7.65
CA VAL A 22 28.19 5.45 7.66
C VAL A 22 27.87 4.67 8.93
N ALA A 23 27.30 5.35 9.93
CA ALA A 23 26.72 4.71 11.10
C ALA A 23 25.35 4.14 10.68
N GLY A 24 25.33 2.84 10.37
CA GLY A 24 24.09 2.10 10.17
C GLY A 24 23.41 1.84 11.51
N SER A 25 22.24 2.44 11.72
CA SER A 25 21.36 2.13 12.84
C SER A 25 20.56 0.88 12.50
N ALA A 26 21.03 -0.28 12.93
CA ALA A 26 20.25 -1.51 12.98
C ALA A 26 19.33 -1.44 14.21
N VAL A 27 18.02 -1.24 13.99
CA VAL A 27 17.00 -1.47 15.02
C VAL A 27 16.58 -2.93 14.89
N ALA A 28 17.21 -3.78 15.71
CA ALA A 28 16.76 -5.14 15.95
C ALA A 28 15.73 -5.09 17.10
N ALA A 29 14.45 -5.26 16.78
CA ALA A 29 13.43 -5.51 17.80
C ALA A 29 13.58 -6.97 18.26
N VAL A 30 14.20 -7.14 19.43
CA VAL A 30 14.24 -8.39 20.19
C VAL A 30 13.02 -8.40 21.11
N ILE A 31 12.06 -9.27 20.87
CA ILE A 31 11.18 -9.77 21.93
C ILE A 31 11.21 -11.29 21.86
N GLY A 32 11.93 -11.88 22.81
CA GLY A 32 11.90 -13.30 23.09
C GLY A 32 10.81 -13.60 24.10
N GLY A 33 10.07 -14.68 23.86
CA GLY A 33 9.14 -15.29 24.80
C GLY A 33 8.91 -16.75 24.41
N THR A 34 9.87 -17.61 24.74
CA THR A 34 9.75 -19.06 24.51
C THR A 34 8.97 -19.71 25.66
N VAL A 35 7.79 -20.26 25.35
CA VAL A 35 7.19 -21.34 26.15
C VAL A 35 6.66 -22.42 25.20
N ALA A 36 7.35 -23.56 25.21
CA ALA A 36 6.94 -24.77 24.53
C ALA A 36 5.98 -25.58 25.40
N VAL A 37 4.78 -25.89 24.90
CA VAL A 37 4.00 -27.08 25.32
C VAL A 37 3.33 -27.64 24.07
N GLY A 38 3.75 -28.85 23.67
CA GLY A 38 3.18 -29.57 22.55
C GLY A 38 1.85 -30.24 22.89
N LEU A 39 0.98 -30.37 21.88
CA LEU A 39 -0.07 -31.36 21.78
C LEU A 39 -0.37 -31.62 20.31
N SER A 40 -0.16 -32.86 19.91
CA SER A 40 -0.50 -33.41 18.61
C SER A 40 -2.00 -33.70 18.53
N ALA A 41 -2.65 -33.21 17.48
CA ALA A 41 -3.96 -33.68 17.07
C ALA A 41 -3.94 -33.97 15.57
N GLN A 42 -4.24 -35.21 15.23
CA GLN A 42 -4.36 -35.69 13.86
C GLN A 42 -5.71 -35.24 13.30
N ALA A 43 -5.70 -34.60 12.14
CA ALA A 43 -6.91 -34.37 11.35
C ALA A 43 -6.94 -35.36 10.18
N SER A 44 -8.06 -36.07 10.07
CA SER A 44 -8.33 -37.07 9.04
C SER A 44 -8.70 -36.43 7.70
N ASP A 45 -8.36 -37.14 6.62
CA ASP A 45 -8.78 -36.86 5.25
C ASP A 45 -10.31 -36.79 5.12
N VAL A 46 -10.82 -35.70 4.55
CA VAL A 46 -12.16 -35.66 3.95
C VAL A 46 -12.01 -35.26 2.48
N GLN A 47 -12.04 -36.30 1.65
CA GLN A 47 -12.16 -36.25 0.21
C GLN A 47 -13.57 -35.79 -0.16
N SER A 48 -13.69 -34.65 -0.84
CA SER A 48 -14.92 -34.23 -1.52
C SER A 48 -14.68 -34.15 -3.02
N ASP A 49 -15.03 -35.25 -3.69
CA ASP A 49 -15.32 -35.28 -5.12
C ASP A 49 -16.64 -34.56 -5.37
N SER A 50 -16.65 -33.55 -6.25
CA SER A 50 -17.82 -33.17 -7.05
C SER A 50 -17.38 -32.38 -8.27
N ALA A 51 -17.17 -33.11 -9.37
CA ALA A 51 -17.15 -32.57 -10.71
C ALA A 51 -18.56 -32.08 -11.09
N GLN A 52 -18.69 -30.83 -11.52
CA GLN A 52 -19.87 -30.35 -12.23
C GLN A 52 -19.50 -29.83 -13.61
N GLN A 53 -20.24 -30.38 -14.56
CA GLN A 53 -20.01 -30.45 -15.99
C GLN A 53 -20.45 -29.14 -16.66
N ALA A 54 -19.59 -28.64 -17.56
CA ALA A 54 -19.78 -27.40 -18.31
C ALA A 54 -20.99 -27.46 -19.27
N GLU A 55 -21.78 -26.38 -19.30
CA GLU A 55 -22.69 -26.06 -20.40
C GLU A 55 -21.95 -25.29 -21.51
N PRO A 56 -22.18 -25.61 -22.80
CA PRO A 56 -21.60 -24.87 -23.91
C PRO A 56 -22.32 -23.53 -24.11
N SER A 57 -21.62 -22.45 -23.81
CA SER A 57 -22.10 -21.08 -24.02
C SER A 57 -22.18 -20.75 -25.52
N GLN A 58 -23.36 -20.28 -25.94
CA GLN A 58 -23.70 -19.96 -27.32
C GLN A 58 -23.01 -18.66 -27.77
N ARG A 59 -22.48 -18.67 -28.99
CA ARG A 59 -21.82 -17.52 -29.63
C ARG A 59 -22.87 -16.45 -30.01
N PRO A 60 -22.79 -15.21 -29.51
CA PRO A 60 -23.71 -14.16 -29.90
C PRO A 60 -23.51 -13.73 -31.37
N THR A 61 -24.64 -13.36 -31.98
CA THR A 61 -24.75 -12.82 -33.34
C THR A 61 -24.26 -11.36 -33.35
N PRO A 62 -23.44 -10.93 -34.34
CA PRO A 62 -23.00 -9.55 -34.41
C PRO A 62 -24.17 -8.61 -34.74
N GLU A 63 -24.45 -7.69 -33.82
CA GLU A 63 -25.44 -6.63 -33.94
C GLU A 63 -24.91 -5.49 -34.81
N GLN A 64 -25.77 -4.95 -35.67
CA GLN A 64 -25.43 -3.96 -36.68
C GLN A 64 -25.13 -2.59 -36.03
N THR A 65 -23.97 -2.02 -36.36
CA THR A 65 -23.55 -0.67 -35.96
C THR A 65 -24.51 0.39 -36.51
N PRO A 66 -25.19 1.19 -35.67
CA PRO A 66 -25.95 2.35 -36.12
C PRO A 66 -25.01 3.45 -36.65
N ALA A 67 -25.43 4.13 -37.70
CA ALA A 67 -24.72 5.27 -38.28
C ALA A 67 -24.54 6.40 -37.25
N ALA A 68 -23.35 7.01 -37.24
CA ALA A 68 -22.98 8.11 -36.36
C ALA A 68 -23.96 9.29 -36.51
N THR A 69 -24.63 9.63 -35.41
CA THR A 69 -25.37 10.90 -35.28
C THR A 69 -24.34 12.00 -35.01
N VAL A 70 -24.34 13.01 -35.88
CA VAL A 70 -23.56 14.24 -35.70
C VAL A 70 -24.11 14.96 -34.47
N ILE A 71 -23.29 15.09 -33.43
CA ILE A 71 -23.63 15.82 -32.20
C ILE A 71 -23.39 17.31 -32.47
N ASP A 72 -24.46 18.10 -32.34
CA ASP A 72 -24.46 19.57 -32.37
C ASP A 72 -23.65 20.17 -31.21
N GLU A 73 -23.24 21.44 -31.40
CA GLU A 73 -22.38 22.28 -30.56
C GLU A 73 -22.39 22.04 -29.03
N PRO A 74 -21.22 22.21 -28.36
CA PRO A 74 -21.12 22.10 -26.92
C PRO A 74 -21.96 23.17 -26.23
N THR A 75 -23.11 22.76 -25.71
CA THR A 75 -23.90 23.53 -24.74
C THR A 75 -22.97 23.94 -23.59
N SER A 76 -22.84 25.24 -23.37
CA SER A 76 -22.12 25.83 -22.24
C SER A 76 -22.69 25.27 -20.93
N TYR A 77 -22.00 24.31 -20.32
CA TYR A 77 -22.32 23.83 -18.98
C TYR A 77 -22.10 25.00 -18.01
N GLU A 78 -23.18 25.53 -17.42
CA GLU A 78 -23.06 26.44 -16.28
C GLU A 78 -22.27 25.72 -15.19
N ALA A 79 -21.10 26.26 -14.86
CA ALA A 79 -20.28 25.75 -13.77
C ALA A 79 -21.07 25.93 -12.47
N THR A 80 -21.65 24.84 -11.96
CA THR A 80 -22.16 24.78 -10.60
C THR A 80 -21.05 25.23 -9.66
N GLU A 81 -21.35 26.24 -8.85
CA GLU A 81 -20.45 26.76 -7.81
C GLU A 81 -19.92 25.59 -6.98
N ALA A 82 -18.59 25.44 -6.93
CA ALA A 82 -17.96 24.41 -6.13
C ALA A 82 -18.29 24.68 -4.66
N VAL A 83 -19.13 23.84 -4.05
CA VAL A 83 -19.36 23.87 -2.61
C VAL A 83 -18.03 23.52 -1.95
N ALA A 84 -17.49 24.43 -1.14
CA ALA A 84 -16.29 24.17 -0.36
C ALA A 84 -16.56 22.97 0.55
N VAL A 85 -15.90 21.85 0.27
CA VAL A 85 -16.01 20.63 1.06
C VAL A 85 -15.26 20.87 2.37
N ASP A 86 -15.86 20.47 3.49
CA ASP A 86 -15.17 20.51 4.79
C ASP A 86 -13.93 19.60 4.73
N PRO A 87 -12.71 20.14 4.89
CA PRO A 87 -11.48 19.37 4.81
C PRO A 87 -11.33 18.35 5.93
N LEU A 88 -12.19 18.36 6.96
CA LEU A 88 -12.26 17.34 8.00
C LEU A 88 -13.35 16.28 7.73
N SER A 89 -14.19 16.47 6.71
CA SER A 89 -15.22 15.49 6.36
C SER A 89 -14.60 14.14 6.01
N PRO A 90 -15.20 13.01 6.43
CA PRO A 90 -14.86 11.70 5.92
C PRO A 90 -14.99 11.63 4.40
N SER A 91 -15.98 12.30 3.81
CA SER A 91 -16.18 12.28 2.36
C SER A 91 -15.19 13.14 1.56
N TYR A 92 -14.26 13.83 2.21
CA TYR A 92 -13.27 14.68 1.53
C TYR A 92 -12.07 13.84 1.08
N ASN A 93 -11.77 13.90 -0.22
CA ASN A 93 -10.56 13.34 -0.81
C ASN A 93 -9.67 14.48 -1.35
N PRO A 94 -8.57 14.84 -0.63
CA PRO A 94 -7.71 15.95 -0.99
C PRO A 94 -6.98 15.74 -2.33
N TYR A 95 -6.91 14.52 -2.84
CA TYR A 95 -6.21 14.20 -4.08
C TYR A 95 -7.07 14.45 -5.34
N THR A 96 -8.37 14.66 -5.14
CA THR A 96 -9.34 14.88 -6.24
C THR A 96 -9.91 16.29 -6.28
N ASP A 97 -9.67 17.11 -5.26
CA ASP A 97 -10.09 18.51 -5.20
C ASP A 97 -9.02 19.45 -5.79
N PRO A 98 -9.27 20.15 -6.91
CA PRO A 98 -8.31 21.09 -7.50
C PRO A 98 -7.88 22.25 -6.59
N ALA A 99 -8.63 22.55 -5.52
CA ALA A 99 -8.25 23.57 -4.54
C ALA A 99 -7.29 23.05 -3.47
N SER A 100 -7.13 21.74 -3.34
CA SER A 100 -6.24 21.10 -2.37
C SER A 100 -4.77 21.22 -2.80
N PRO A 101 -3.84 21.48 -1.87
CA PRO A 101 -2.41 21.43 -2.18
C PRO A 101 -1.94 20.01 -2.58
N ASP A 102 -2.68 18.97 -2.19
CA ASP A 102 -2.36 17.58 -2.49
C ASP A 102 -3.04 17.09 -3.79
N TYR A 103 -3.71 17.97 -4.54
CA TYR A 103 -4.41 17.60 -5.76
C TYR A 103 -3.52 16.89 -6.77
N VAL A 104 -3.94 15.69 -7.20
CA VAL A 104 -3.24 14.95 -8.25
C VAL A 104 -3.67 15.49 -9.60
N THR A 105 -2.80 16.27 -10.21
CA THR A 105 -3.07 16.92 -11.51
C THR A 105 -3.29 15.90 -12.62
N PRO A 106 -4.02 16.25 -13.70
CA PRO A 106 -4.19 15.36 -14.85
C PRO A 106 -2.86 14.89 -15.46
N GLU A 107 -1.83 15.75 -15.46
CA GLU A 107 -0.49 15.40 -15.93
C GLU A 107 0.19 14.39 -15.00
N ALA A 108 0.06 14.55 -13.68
CA ALA A 108 0.55 13.57 -12.71
C ALA A 108 -0.16 12.21 -12.86
N LYS A 109 -1.48 12.20 -13.09
CA LYS A 109 -2.24 10.97 -13.37
C LYS A 109 -1.72 10.30 -14.64
N ALA A 110 -1.55 11.04 -15.73
CA ALA A 110 -1.04 10.51 -16.99
C ALA A 110 0.36 9.90 -16.85
N ALA A 111 1.27 10.59 -16.14
CA ALA A 111 2.60 10.08 -15.85
C ALA A 111 2.56 8.81 -14.99
N TRP A 112 1.68 8.77 -13.98
CA TRP A 112 1.51 7.60 -13.12
C TRP A 112 0.98 6.39 -13.91
N TYR A 113 -0.10 6.55 -14.70
CA TYR A 113 -0.66 5.45 -15.49
C TYR A 113 0.33 4.92 -16.54
N ALA A 114 1.16 5.78 -17.13
CA ALA A 114 2.21 5.35 -18.05
C ALA A 114 3.25 4.46 -17.35
N LYS A 115 3.64 4.79 -16.11
CA LYS A 115 4.53 3.95 -15.29
C LYS A 115 3.85 2.65 -14.86
N ASP A 116 2.64 2.75 -14.33
CA ASP A 116 1.83 1.62 -13.87
C ASP A 116 1.66 0.58 -14.99
N ALA A 117 1.40 1.02 -16.23
CA ALA A 117 1.31 0.13 -17.38
C ALA A 117 2.61 -0.63 -17.68
N VAL A 118 3.78 0.00 -17.50
CA VAL A 118 5.09 -0.68 -17.65
C VAL A 118 5.29 -1.72 -16.55
N VAL A 119 5.00 -1.36 -15.31
CA VAL A 119 5.10 -2.28 -14.15
C VAL A 119 4.12 -3.45 -14.30
N GLY A 120 2.86 -3.18 -14.67
CA GLY A 120 1.85 -4.19 -14.91
C GLY A 120 2.20 -5.14 -16.07
N THR A 121 2.82 -4.63 -17.13
CA THR A 121 3.35 -5.47 -18.22
C THR A 121 4.44 -6.41 -17.70
N CYS A 122 5.41 -5.90 -16.93
CA CYS A 122 6.47 -6.71 -16.32
C CYS A 122 5.89 -7.82 -15.43
N MET A 123 4.92 -7.49 -14.57
CA MET A 123 4.26 -8.48 -13.71
C MET A 123 3.53 -9.54 -14.53
N THR A 124 2.82 -9.13 -15.58
CA THR A 124 2.13 -10.03 -16.51
C THR A 124 3.12 -10.97 -17.23
N ASP A 125 4.28 -10.47 -17.64
CA ASP A 125 5.33 -11.26 -18.30
C ASP A 125 5.95 -12.31 -17.36
N LEU A 126 5.96 -12.04 -16.05
CA LEU A 126 6.33 -13.01 -15.02
C LEU A 126 5.22 -14.04 -14.72
N GLY A 127 4.05 -13.91 -15.35
CA GLY A 127 2.88 -14.75 -15.06
C GLY A 127 2.20 -14.40 -13.73
N LEU A 128 2.49 -13.23 -13.17
CA LEU A 128 1.92 -12.73 -11.93
C LEU A 128 0.77 -11.76 -12.26
N GLY A 129 -0.36 -11.90 -11.57
CA GLY A 129 -1.47 -10.97 -11.75
C GLY A 129 -1.09 -9.55 -11.30
N TYR A 130 -1.75 -8.54 -11.87
CA TYR A 130 -1.53 -7.13 -11.52
C TYR A 130 -2.85 -6.36 -11.55
N VAL A 131 -3.07 -5.54 -10.53
CA VAL A 131 -4.22 -4.64 -10.44
C VAL A 131 -3.72 -3.20 -10.52
N THR A 132 -4.25 -2.42 -11.45
CA THR A 132 -3.99 -0.97 -11.46
C THR A 132 -4.70 -0.34 -10.27
N ALA A 133 -3.93 0.20 -9.32
CA ALA A 133 -4.44 0.75 -8.06
C ALA A 133 -3.88 2.16 -7.81
N PRO A 134 -4.50 3.20 -8.39
CA PRO A 134 -4.07 4.57 -8.15
C PRO A 134 -4.26 4.92 -6.67
N TRP A 135 -3.19 5.37 -6.02
CA TRP A 135 -3.18 5.65 -4.59
C TRP A 135 -4.16 6.76 -4.20
N TRP A 136 -4.47 7.68 -5.13
CA TRP A 136 -5.41 8.79 -4.88
C TRP A 136 -6.89 8.38 -4.87
N THR A 137 -7.22 7.13 -5.23
CA THR A 137 -8.59 6.60 -5.18
C THR A 137 -8.81 5.66 -4.00
N GLY A 138 -7.86 5.53 -3.07
CA GLY A 138 -7.99 4.66 -1.90
C GLY A 138 -7.99 3.15 -2.21
N GLY A 139 -7.35 2.73 -3.30
CA GLY A 139 -7.26 1.31 -3.67
C GLY A 139 -6.34 0.48 -2.77
N THR A 140 -6.57 -0.83 -2.69
CA THR A 140 -5.85 -1.81 -1.84
C THR A 140 -4.46 -2.20 -2.36
N GLY A 141 -3.83 -1.35 -3.17
CA GLY A 141 -2.55 -1.63 -3.82
C GLY A 141 -2.65 -2.56 -5.03
N PRO A 142 -1.52 -2.84 -5.72
CA PRO A 142 -1.54 -3.49 -7.03
C PRO A 142 -1.54 -5.02 -7.01
N GLN A 143 -1.51 -5.63 -5.81
CA GLN A 143 -1.56 -7.08 -5.66
C GLN A 143 -2.99 -7.59 -5.89
N PRO A 144 -3.20 -8.63 -6.72
CA PRO A 144 -4.50 -9.30 -6.82
C PRO A 144 -4.94 -9.89 -5.48
N THR A 145 -6.24 -9.91 -5.22
CA THR A 145 -6.83 -10.57 -4.06
C THR A 145 -6.93 -12.08 -4.23
N GLY A 146 -7.09 -12.81 -3.13
CA GLY A 146 -7.28 -14.28 -3.12
C GLY A 146 -6.02 -15.09 -3.40
N LEU A 147 -4.84 -14.49 -3.24
CA LEU A 147 -3.56 -15.19 -3.29
C LEU A 147 -3.29 -15.88 -1.95
N ASP A 148 -2.89 -17.15 -1.98
CA ASP A 148 -2.37 -17.78 -0.76
C ASP A 148 -1.05 -17.11 -0.31
N TYR A 149 -0.56 -17.48 0.88
CA TYR A 149 0.68 -16.91 1.42
C TYR A 149 1.87 -17.04 0.47
N ASN A 150 2.09 -18.23 -0.11
CA ASN A 150 3.25 -18.45 -0.99
C ASN A 150 3.11 -17.67 -2.29
N GLN A 151 1.90 -17.63 -2.86
CA GLN A 151 1.60 -16.82 -4.04
C GLN A 151 1.78 -15.32 -3.75
N SER A 152 1.42 -14.87 -2.56
CA SER A 152 1.63 -13.50 -2.12
C SER A 152 3.13 -13.18 -2.00
N ILE A 153 3.93 -14.09 -1.47
CA ILE A 153 5.40 -13.95 -1.43
C ILE A 153 6.00 -13.94 -2.84
N GLU A 154 5.59 -14.85 -3.72
CA GLU A 154 6.04 -14.87 -5.13
C GLU A 154 5.69 -13.56 -5.83
N TRP A 155 4.49 -13.04 -5.60
CA TRP A 155 4.06 -11.75 -6.13
C TRP A 155 4.92 -10.60 -5.58
N LEU A 156 5.17 -10.56 -4.28
CA LEU A 156 6.01 -9.53 -3.65
C LEU A 156 7.45 -9.58 -4.16
N ILE A 157 8.01 -10.76 -4.39
CA ILE A 157 9.34 -10.93 -4.99
C ILE A 157 9.33 -10.45 -6.45
N GLY A 158 8.30 -10.75 -7.22
CA GLY A 158 8.15 -10.22 -8.58
C GLY A 158 8.07 -8.68 -8.60
N TYR A 159 7.30 -8.12 -7.67
CA TYR A 159 7.04 -6.67 -7.63
C TYR A 159 8.21 -5.88 -7.05
N TYR A 160 8.76 -6.28 -5.90
CA TYR A 160 9.81 -5.56 -5.15
C TYR A 160 11.20 -6.18 -5.24
N GLY A 161 11.35 -7.36 -5.84
CA GLY A 161 12.62 -8.12 -5.94
C GLY A 161 12.87 -9.06 -4.77
N GLU A 162 13.97 -9.80 -4.80
CA GLU A 162 14.32 -10.79 -3.75
C GLU A 162 14.47 -10.15 -2.36
N ASN A 163 14.86 -8.87 -2.31
CA ASN A 163 14.98 -8.08 -1.09
C ASN A 163 13.68 -7.32 -0.75
N TYR A 164 12.50 -7.85 -1.07
CA TYR A 164 11.21 -7.15 -0.90
C TYR A 164 10.96 -6.61 0.52
N MET A 165 11.56 -7.23 1.55
CA MET A 165 11.46 -6.76 2.94
C MET A 165 12.30 -5.52 3.24
N GLN A 166 13.34 -5.26 2.44
CA GLN A 166 14.28 -4.15 2.57
C GLN A 166 14.79 -3.76 1.17
N PRO A 167 13.97 -3.11 0.33
CA PRO A 167 14.39 -2.75 -1.02
C PRO A 167 15.59 -1.76 -0.96
N THR A 168 16.81 -2.26 -1.18
CA THR A 168 18.08 -1.54 -0.98
C THR A 168 18.51 -0.64 -2.14
N GLY A 169 17.58 -0.28 -3.03
CA GLY A 169 17.67 0.99 -3.78
C GLY A 169 18.51 0.99 -5.05
N VAL A 170 18.82 -0.17 -5.65
CA VAL A 170 19.16 -0.21 -7.09
C VAL A 170 17.97 -0.78 -7.87
N PRO A 171 17.57 -0.14 -8.99
CA PRO A 171 16.41 -0.59 -9.75
C PRO A 171 16.48 -2.05 -10.20
N GLU A 172 17.68 -2.57 -10.47
CA GLU A 172 17.91 -3.95 -10.89
C GLU A 172 17.55 -5.00 -9.81
N GLU A 173 17.59 -4.60 -8.54
CA GLU A 173 17.22 -5.45 -7.40
C GLU A 173 15.76 -5.24 -6.95
N SER A 174 15.05 -4.29 -7.55
CA SER A 174 13.73 -3.82 -7.08
C SER A 174 12.56 -4.47 -7.83
N GLY A 175 12.76 -5.64 -8.44
CA GLY A 175 11.73 -6.34 -9.23
C GLY A 175 11.11 -5.46 -10.31
N CYS A 176 9.82 -5.66 -10.60
CA CYS A 176 9.10 -4.84 -11.58
C CYS A 176 8.88 -3.39 -11.13
N SER A 177 8.79 -3.12 -9.82
CA SER A 177 8.62 -1.75 -9.29
C SER A 177 9.85 -0.86 -9.54
N GLY A 178 11.04 -1.48 -9.66
CA GLY A 178 12.27 -0.81 -10.07
C GLY A 178 12.18 -0.13 -11.45
N LEU A 179 11.32 -0.62 -12.35
CA LEU A 179 11.10 0.02 -13.65
C LEU A 179 10.51 1.44 -13.51
N GLY A 180 9.68 1.67 -12.49
CA GLY A 180 9.16 3.01 -12.18
C GLY A 180 10.27 3.99 -11.83
N ILE A 181 11.26 3.55 -11.05
CA ILE A 181 12.45 4.34 -10.68
C ILE A 181 13.26 4.68 -11.94
N LEU A 182 13.50 3.70 -12.82
CA LEU A 182 14.20 3.95 -14.09
C LEU A 182 13.46 4.92 -15.01
N ILE A 183 12.13 4.93 -14.99
CA ILE A 183 11.32 5.90 -15.73
C ILE A 183 11.51 7.30 -15.13
N ASP A 184 11.48 7.43 -13.82
CA ASP A 184 11.68 8.70 -13.13
C ASP A 184 13.08 9.30 -13.35
N ASP A 185 14.10 8.44 -13.43
CA ASP A 185 15.46 8.83 -13.77
C ASP A 185 15.66 9.10 -15.27
N GLY A 186 14.65 8.83 -16.11
CA GLY A 186 14.70 8.97 -17.57
C GLY A 186 15.56 7.90 -18.26
N ALA A 187 15.97 6.85 -17.54
CA ALA A 187 16.71 5.71 -18.07
C ALA A 187 15.81 4.75 -18.87
N LEU A 188 14.51 4.74 -18.57
CA LEU A 188 13.49 3.97 -19.27
C LEU A 188 12.37 4.90 -19.75
N ALA A 189 11.85 4.66 -20.95
CA ALA A 189 10.70 5.40 -21.45
C ALA A 189 9.40 4.73 -20.98
N ALA A 190 8.42 5.54 -20.56
CA ALA A 190 7.05 5.11 -20.33
C ALA A 190 6.16 5.61 -21.47
N PRO A 191 5.68 4.73 -22.37
CA PRO A 191 4.75 5.13 -23.42
C PRO A 191 3.47 5.73 -22.82
N PRO A 192 2.90 6.78 -23.43
CA PRO A 192 1.64 7.34 -22.96
C PRO A 192 0.54 6.29 -23.10
N VAL A 193 -0.30 6.17 -22.07
CA VAL A 193 -1.49 5.33 -22.07
C VAL A 193 -2.74 6.16 -21.83
N PRO A 194 -3.93 5.71 -22.27
CA PRO A 194 -5.18 6.35 -21.91
C PRO A 194 -5.34 6.42 -20.38
N VAL A 195 -5.75 7.58 -19.88
CA VAL A 195 -6.06 7.79 -18.46
C VAL A 195 -7.56 7.54 -18.27
N PRO A 196 -7.97 6.51 -17.51
CA PRO A 196 -9.36 6.32 -17.13
C PRO A 196 -9.89 7.51 -16.32
N ALA A 197 -11.20 7.77 -16.39
CA ALA A 197 -11.83 8.68 -15.45
C ALA A 197 -11.77 8.06 -14.04
N ASP A 198 -11.58 8.90 -13.02
CA ASP A 198 -11.67 8.41 -11.64
C ASP A 198 -13.07 7.82 -11.40
N PRO A 199 -13.15 6.67 -10.71
CA PRO A 199 -14.43 6.08 -10.38
C PRO A 199 -15.22 7.02 -9.46
N VAL A 200 -16.49 7.24 -9.78
CA VAL A 200 -17.41 8.04 -8.96
C VAL A 200 -18.13 7.16 -7.95
N GLY A 201 -18.28 7.65 -6.72
CA GLY A 201 -19.04 6.97 -5.67
C GLY A 201 -18.31 5.83 -4.96
N LEU A 202 -16.99 5.68 -5.15
CA LEU A 202 -16.20 4.87 -4.22
C LEU A 202 -16.08 5.58 -2.87
N PRO A 203 -16.02 4.82 -1.76
CA PRO A 203 -15.64 5.40 -0.47
C PRO A 203 -14.29 6.10 -0.57
N THR A 204 -14.15 7.22 0.14
CA THR A 204 -12.83 7.83 0.31
C THR A 204 -11.94 6.95 1.21
N GLU A 205 -10.65 7.25 1.24
CA GLU A 205 -9.72 6.63 2.20
C GLU A 205 -10.18 6.84 3.65
N ARG A 206 -10.73 8.02 3.96
CA ARG A 206 -11.21 8.36 5.30
C ARG A 206 -12.47 7.59 5.66
N GLU A 207 -13.41 7.44 4.74
CA GLU A 207 -14.59 6.58 4.94
C GLU A 207 -14.19 5.12 5.11
N THR A 208 -13.22 4.65 4.33
CA THR A 208 -12.65 3.29 4.44
C THR A 208 -11.97 3.08 5.79
N TRP A 209 -11.20 4.07 6.27
CA TRP A 209 -10.61 4.07 7.61
C TRP A 209 -11.69 4.01 8.70
N LEU A 210 -12.74 4.84 8.64
CA LEU A 210 -13.81 4.79 9.64
C LEU A 210 -14.54 3.45 9.66
N ALA A 211 -14.79 2.85 8.49
CA ALA A 211 -15.37 1.52 8.40
C ALA A 211 -14.44 0.46 9.03
N PHE A 212 -13.13 0.54 8.79
CA PHE A 212 -12.14 -0.31 9.43
C PHE A 212 -12.11 -0.12 10.96
N GLN A 213 -12.08 1.13 11.44
CA GLN A 213 -12.09 1.45 12.86
C GLN A 213 -13.36 0.98 13.58
N GLU A 214 -14.51 0.93 12.88
CA GLU A 214 -15.74 0.36 13.43
C GLU A 214 -15.58 -1.14 13.72
N LEU A 215 -14.93 -1.90 12.82
CA LEU A 215 -14.63 -3.32 13.04
C LEU A 215 -13.73 -3.52 14.26
N VAL A 216 -12.66 -2.71 14.37
CA VAL A 216 -11.75 -2.75 15.52
C VAL A 216 -12.50 -2.43 16.82
N ARG A 217 -13.30 -1.36 16.84
CA ARG A 217 -14.06 -0.94 18.02
C ARG A 217 -15.09 -1.99 18.44
N GLY A 218 -15.79 -2.59 17.48
CA GLY A 218 -16.72 -3.69 17.74
C GLY A 218 -16.03 -4.85 18.44
N CYS A 219 -14.90 -5.32 17.88
CA CYS A 219 -14.12 -6.40 18.47
C CYS A 219 -13.58 -6.06 19.87
N MET A 220 -13.06 -4.84 20.08
CA MET A 220 -12.55 -4.41 21.39
C MET A 220 -13.68 -4.36 22.43
N THR A 221 -14.85 -3.87 22.03
CA THR A 221 -16.05 -3.84 22.89
C THR A 221 -16.48 -5.25 23.30
N GLU A 222 -16.48 -6.21 22.37
CA GLU A 222 -16.79 -7.62 22.66
C GLU A 222 -15.81 -8.26 23.63
N LYS A 223 -14.53 -7.85 23.58
CA LYS A 223 -13.48 -8.28 24.52
C LYS A 223 -13.51 -7.51 25.85
N GLY A 224 -14.42 -6.54 26.02
CA GLY A 224 -14.59 -5.76 27.24
C GLY A 224 -13.60 -4.59 27.40
N PHE A 225 -12.98 -4.14 26.31
CA PHE A 225 -12.06 -3.01 26.29
C PHE A 225 -12.69 -1.81 25.56
N GLU A 226 -12.47 -0.61 26.09
CA GLU A 226 -12.80 0.62 25.38
C GLU A 226 -11.75 0.90 24.29
N TYR A 227 -12.21 1.36 23.13
CA TYR A 227 -11.39 1.77 22.01
C TYR A 227 -11.91 3.13 21.53
N LEU A 228 -11.12 4.17 21.80
CA LEU A 228 -11.51 5.55 21.57
C LEU A 228 -11.62 5.85 20.07
N TYR A 229 -12.55 6.75 19.74
CA TYR A 229 -12.65 7.29 18.40
C TYR A 229 -11.44 8.18 18.11
N TRP A 230 -10.82 7.97 16.95
CA TRP A 230 -9.78 8.86 16.45
C TRP A 230 -9.68 8.82 14.93
N GLU A 231 -9.14 9.89 14.36
CA GLU A 231 -9.02 10.13 12.93
C GLU A 231 -7.58 10.54 12.62
N TRP A 232 -6.84 9.75 11.84
CA TRP A 232 -5.43 10.06 11.56
C TRP A 232 -5.23 11.41 10.84
N TRP A 233 -6.24 11.88 10.09
CA TRP A 233 -6.21 13.17 9.38
C TRP A 233 -6.62 14.36 10.24
N ASN A 234 -7.19 14.13 11.43
CA ASN A 234 -7.62 15.23 12.29
C ASN A 234 -6.43 15.70 13.13
N PRO A 235 -6.01 16.98 13.02
CA PRO A 235 -4.86 17.51 13.74
C PRO A 235 -4.94 17.37 15.27
N GLU A 236 -6.12 17.20 15.84
CA GLU A 236 -6.32 16.96 17.28
C GLU A 236 -5.63 15.67 17.76
N TYR A 237 -5.57 14.64 16.92
CA TYR A 237 -4.95 13.34 17.25
C TYR A 237 -3.50 13.22 16.80
N GLN A 238 -2.97 14.21 16.06
CA GLN A 238 -1.59 14.21 15.62
C GLN A 238 -0.70 14.77 16.72
N THR A 239 -0.33 13.92 17.69
CA THR A 239 0.70 14.28 18.67
C THR A 239 2.01 14.56 17.94
N PRO A 240 2.63 15.73 18.13
CA PRO A 240 3.93 16.01 17.52
C PRO A 240 4.93 14.93 17.91
N PHE A 241 5.58 14.34 16.92
CA PHE A 241 6.68 13.40 17.17
C PHE A 241 7.80 14.12 17.92
N ASP A 242 8.04 13.72 19.17
CA ASP A 242 9.18 14.18 19.95
C ASP A 242 10.30 13.12 19.90
N PRO A 243 11.38 13.34 19.12
CA PRO A 243 12.48 12.38 19.02
C PRO A 243 13.26 12.20 20.32
N LEU A 244 13.02 13.04 21.34
CA LEU A 244 13.64 12.95 22.65
C LEU A 244 12.70 12.34 23.71
N ALA A 245 11.45 12.02 23.35
CA ALA A 245 10.55 11.32 24.24
C ALA A 245 11.15 9.96 24.62
N THR A 246 11.29 9.71 25.91
CA THR A 246 11.75 8.41 26.44
C THR A 246 10.60 7.43 26.58
N GLU A 247 9.36 7.93 26.62
CA GLU A 247 8.14 7.12 26.67
C GLU A 247 7.57 6.99 25.25
N PRO A 248 7.04 5.80 24.89
CA PRO A 248 6.26 5.65 23.67
C PRO A 248 5.07 6.63 23.66
N ALA A 249 4.78 7.21 22.49
CA ALA A 249 3.53 7.96 22.34
C ALA A 249 2.35 7.01 22.58
N PRO A 250 1.36 7.41 23.40
CA PRO A 250 0.17 6.59 23.60
C PRO A 250 -0.57 6.45 22.26
N ASP A 251 -1.18 5.28 22.04
CA ASP A 251 -2.07 5.08 20.90
C ASP A 251 -3.31 6.00 21.09
N PRO A 252 -3.70 6.85 20.10
CA PRO A 252 -4.85 7.74 20.24
C PRO A 252 -6.16 7.02 20.55
N ALA A 253 -6.28 5.73 20.23
CA ALA A 253 -7.43 4.91 20.57
C ALA A 253 -7.42 4.37 22.01
N GLN A 254 -6.30 4.48 22.72
CA GLN A 254 -6.10 3.91 24.05
C GLN A 254 -6.75 4.79 25.12
N PRO A 255 -7.58 4.23 26.03
CA PRO A 255 -8.06 4.95 27.20
C PRO A 255 -6.91 5.44 28.11
N GLU A 256 -7.08 6.62 28.70
CA GLU A 256 -6.15 7.15 29.69
C GLU A 256 -6.29 6.43 31.04
N GLY A 257 -5.23 6.48 31.86
CA GLY A 257 -5.27 6.04 33.25
C GLY A 257 -5.31 4.52 33.48
N LEU A 258 -5.05 3.73 32.44
CA LEU A 258 -4.87 2.28 32.58
C LEU A 258 -3.63 1.97 33.45
N SER A 259 -3.74 0.96 34.31
CA SER A 259 -2.56 0.36 34.95
C SER A 259 -1.69 -0.36 33.91
N GLU A 260 -0.45 -0.67 34.26
CA GLU A 260 0.46 -1.42 33.38
C GLU A 260 -0.14 -2.77 32.93
N GLU A 261 -0.79 -3.49 33.85
CA GLU A 261 -1.47 -4.77 33.54
C GLU A 261 -2.67 -4.56 32.60
N GLN A 262 -3.46 -3.50 32.82
CA GLN A 262 -4.59 -3.17 31.95
C GLN A 262 -4.13 -2.74 30.56
N LEU A 263 -3.02 -1.99 30.48
CA LEU A 263 -2.40 -1.59 29.23
C LEU A 263 -1.89 -2.80 28.45
N ALA A 264 -1.21 -3.73 29.11
CA ALA A 264 -0.75 -4.97 28.48
C ALA A 264 -1.94 -5.81 27.96
N ALA A 265 -3.01 -5.94 28.75
CA ALA A 265 -4.21 -6.66 28.34
C ALA A 265 -4.94 -5.97 27.16
N TRP A 266 -5.02 -4.64 27.16
CA TRP A 266 -5.58 -3.86 26.07
C TRP A 266 -4.76 -4.02 24.79
N GLY A 267 -3.43 -3.92 24.89
CA GLY A 267 -2.51 -4.11 23.76
C GLY A 267 -2.59 -5.51 23.17
N LEU A 268 -2.65 -6.54 24.02
CA LEU A 268 -2.85 -7.93 23.58
C LEU A 268 -4.21 -8.15 22.91
N ALA A 269 -5.28 -7.53 23.42
CA ALA A 269 -6.58 -7.60 22.78
C ALA A 269 -6.58 -6.92 21.39
N LEU A 270 -5.87 -5.80 21.28
CA LEU A 270 -5.79 -5.00 20.07
C LEU A 270 -4.92 -5.65 18.99
N GLY A 271 -3.68 -5.99 19.32
CA GLY A 271 -2.67 -6.51 18.37
C GLY A 271 -2.49 -8.03 18.36
N GLY A 272 -3.01 -8.74 19.36
CA GLY A 272 -2.86 -10.18 19.49
C GLY A 272 -1.44 -10.64 19.79
N ASP A 273 -1.18 -11.92 19.55
CA ASP A 273 0.13 -12.59 19.64
C ASP A 273 0.36 -13.47 18.40
N ALA A 274 -0.17 -13.04 17.25
CA ALA A 274 0.09 -13.73 15.99
C ALA A 274 1.58 -13.67 15.69
N GLY A 275 2.15 -14.83 15.34
CA GLY A 275 3.46 -14.89 14.73
C GLY A 275 3.50 -14.12 13.40
N LEU A 276 4.67 -14.10 12.77
CA LEU A 276 4.88 -13.44 11.48
C LEU A 276 4.95 -14.46 10.34
N GLY A 277 4.80 -13.99 9.11
CA GLY A 277 5.00 -14.81 7.90
C GLY A 277 4.02 -15.98 7.82
N GLY A 278 4.50 -17.18 7.49
CA GLY A 278 3.65 -18.36 7.29
C GLY A 278 2.99 -18.91 8.56
N GLU A 279 3.40 -18.43 9.73
CA GLU A 279 2.77 -18.75 11.02
C GLU A 279 1.64 -17.79 11.38
N TYR A 280 1.49 -16.68 10.64
CA TYR A 280 0.46 -15.68 10.88
C TYR A 280 -0.95 -16.29 10.74
N ARG A 281 -1.78 -16.02 11.74
CA ARG A 281 -3.22 -16.32 11.76
C ARG A 281 -3.95 -15.06 12.20
N TRP A 282 -4.93 -14.62 11.42
CA TRP A 282 -5.67 -13.40 11.74
C TRP A 282 -6.44 -13.57 13.07
N GLU A 283 -6.82 -14.79 13.42
CA GLU A 283 -7.50 -15.14 14.67
C GLU A 283 -6.64 -14.85 15.91
N ASP A 284 -5.31 -14.95 15.76
CA ASP A 284 -4.33 -14.71 16.82
C ASP A 284 -3.82 -13.25 16.81
N ALA A 285 -4.15 -12.46 15.78
CA ALA A 285 -3.65 -11.10 15.56
C ALA A 285 -4.55 -10.01 16.19
N GLY A 286 -5.36 -10.39 17.18
CA GLY A 286 -6.20 -9.47 17.94
C GLY A 286 -7.28 -8.79 17.09
N CYS A 287 -7.77 -7.65 17.57
CA CYS A 287 -8.83 -6.91 16.89
C CYS A 287 -8.37 -6.22 15.60
N TRP A 288 -7.09 -5.88 15.45
CA TRP A 288 -6.54 -5.44 14.17
C TRP A 288 -6.54 -6.57 13.14
N GLY A 289 -6.03 -7.75 13.50
CA GLY A 289 -6.04 -8.92 12.64
C GLY A 289 -7.45 -9.26 12.15
N TYR A 290 -8.41 -9.31 13.08
CA TYR A 290 -9.82 -9.48 12.74
C TYR A 290 -10.33 -8.40 11.77
N ALA A 291 -10.05 -7.12 12.00
CA ALA A 291 -10.53 -6.05 11.13
C ALA A 291 -9.90 -6.12 9.72
N VAL A 292 -8.61 -6.47 9.61
CA VAL A 292 -7.93 -6.68 8.31
C VAL A 292 -8.59 -7.86 7.58
N HIS A 293 -8.84 -8.96 8.28
CA HIS A 293 -9.56 -10.10 7.72
C HIS A 293 -10.97 -9.70 7.29
N ALA A 294 -11.80 -9.18 8.19
CA ALA A 294 -13.20 -8.84 7.91
C ALA A 294 -13.38 -7.76 6.83
N SER A 295 -12.37 -6.91 6.60
CA SER A 295 -12.37 -5.92 5.51
C SER A 295 -11.89 -6.46 4.16
N GLY A 296 -11.39 -7.70 4.09
CA GLY A 296 -10.88 -8.30 2.85
C GLY A 296 -9.41 -8.00 2.55
N ASN A 297 -8.68 -7.41 3.50
CA ASN A 297 -7.34 -6.85 3.28
C ASN A 297 -6.17 -7.78 3.63
N ASP A 298 -6.42 -9.00 4.10
CA ASP A 298 -5.38 -9.99 4.43
C ASP A 298 -5.06 -10.95 3.28
N ASN A 299 -5.74 -10.83 2.13
CA ASN A 299 -5.66 -11.74 0.98
C ASN A 299 -6.02 -13.22 1.27
N MET A 300 -6.58 -13.53 2.45
CA MET A 300 -6.84 -14.92 2.91
C MET A 300 -8.32 -15.33 2.84
N HIS A 301 -9.08 -14.80 1.86
CA HIS A 301 -10.52 -15.09 1.66
C HIS A 301 -10.81 -16.17 0.63
#